data_AF-A0A4Z0QSE2-F1
#
_entry.id   AF-A0A4Z0QSE2-F1
#
_cell.length_a   1.000
_cell.length_b   1.000
_cell.length_c   1.000
_cell.angle_alpha   90.00
_cell.angle_beta   90.00
_cell.angle_gamma   90.00
#
_symmetry.space_group_name_H-M   'P 1'
#
loop_
_entity.id
_entity.type
_entity.pdbx_description
1 polymer ?
#
loop_
_entity_poly.entity_id
_entity_poly.type
_entity_poly.pdbx_seq_one_letter_code
_entity_poly.pdbx_strand_id
1 'polypeptide(L)'
;MAGLVILLEFFAGIALIIGFLTRPAALGIAIVMLGAAVTVHLPNGFFLDKGGVEYVFVLVLVALFLFINGAGTVSIDWLIRARNQRR
;
A
#
# COMPACT_ATOMS: atom_id res chain seq x y z
N MET A 1 -14.99 5.41 -11.93
CA MET A 1 -13.64 5.03 -11.49
C MET A 1 -13.39 5.31 -10.01
N ALA A 2 -13.82 6.46 -9.45
CA ALA A 2 -13.66 6.78 -8.02
C ALA A 2 -14.10 5.67 -7.05
N GLY A 3 -15.25 5.01 -7.29
CA GLY A 3 -15.71 3.92 -6.43
C GLY A 3 -14.77 2.72 -6.36
N LEU A 4 -14.06 2.39 -7.45
CA LEU A 4 -13.07 1.31 -7.44
C LEU A 4 -11.84 1.67 -6.62
N VAL A 5 -11.39 2.92 -6.72
CA VAL A 5 -10.26 3.44 -5.94
C VAL A 5 -10.59 3.42 -4.45
N ILE A 6 -11.77 3.90 -4.07
CA ILE A 6 -12.23 3.91 -2.67
C ILE A 6 -12.28 2.49 -2.09
N LEU A 7 -12.89 1.54 -2.82
CA LEU A 7 -12.94 0.14 -2.37
C LEU A 7 -11.54 -0.45 -2.24
N LEU A 8 -10.68 -0.21 -3.23
CA LEU A 8 -9.30 -0.69 -3.21
C LEU A 8 -8.54 -0.12 -2.01
N GLU A 9 -8.56 1.19 -1.79
CA GLU A 9 -7.86 1.83 -0.66
C GLU A 9 -8.37 1.33 0.69
N PHE A 10 -9.68 1.18 0.83
CA PHE A 10 -10.29 0.69 2.06
C PHE A 10 -9.89 -0.76 2.36
N PHE A 11 -10.11 -1.68 1.41
CA PHE A 11 -9.81 -3.09 1.62
C PHE A 11 -8.31 -3.37 1.65
N ALA A 12 -7.52 -2.72 0.79
CA ALA A 12 -6.06 -2.87 0.80
C ALA A 12 -5.44 -2.30 2.08
N GLY A 13 -5.96 -1.19 2.62
CA GLY A 13 -5.54 -0.67 3.91
C GLY A 13 -5.75 -1.68 5.04
N ILE A 14 -6.96 -2.27 5.13
CA ILE A 14 -7.25 -3.32 6.12
C ILE A 14 -6.34 -4.54 5.91
N ALA A 15 -6.19 -4.99 4.66
CA ALA A 15 -5.36 -6.13 4.29
C ALA A 15 -3.89 -5.93 4.70
N LEU A 16 -3.34 -4.73 4.51
CA LEU A 16 -1.98 -4.39 4.93
C LEU A 16 -1.83 -4.34 6.46
N ILE A 17 -2.83 -3.81 7.19
CA ILE A 17 -2.80 -3.75 8.65
C ILE A 17 -2.73 -5.15 9.27
N ILE A 18 -3.58 -6.07 8.80
CA ILE A 18 -3.62 -7.44 9.33
C ILE A 18 -2.55 -8.35 8.70
N GLY A 19 -1.83 -7.85 7.68
CA GLY A 19 -0.83 -8.59 6.92
C GLY A 19 -1.42 -9.79 6.18
N PHE A 20 -2.59 -9.63 5.56
CA PHE A 20 -3.26 -10.64 4.74
C PHE A 20 -3.21 -10.20 3.28
N LEU A 21 -2.71 -11.07 2.39
CA LEU A 21 -2.52 -10.71 0.98
C LEU A 21 -1.66 -9.45 0.81
N THR A 22 -0.59 -9.35 1.60
CA THR A 22 0.21 -8.11 1.75
C THR A 22 0.79 -7.64 0.41
N ARG A 23 1.23 -8.57 -0.44
CA ARG A 23 1.80 -8.25 -1.75
C ARG A 23 0.78 -7.63 -2.73
N PRO A 24 -0.34 -8.29 -3.06
CA PRO A 24 -1.32 -7.67 -3.96
C PRO A 24 -1.96 -6.41 -3.36
N ALA A 25 -2.18 -6.34 -2.04
CA ALA A 25 -2.66 -5.13 -1.38
C ALA A 25 -1.67 -3.96 -1.51
N ALA A 26 -0.38 -4.22 -1.26
CA ALA A 26 0.68 -3.22 -1.42
C ALA A 26 0.81 -2.73 -2.86
N LEU A 27 0.72 -3.64 -3.84
CA LEU A 27 0.76 -3.28 -5.25
C LEU A 27 -0.43 -2.38 -5.64
N GLY A 28 -1.63 -2.72 -5.18
CA GLY A 28 -2.82 -1.90 -5.40
C GLY A 28 -2.65 -0.48 -4.86
N ILE A 29 -2.21 -0.36 -3.61
CA ILE A 29 -1.94 0.95 -2.97
C ILE A 29 -0.87 1.73 -3.74
N ALA A 30 0.23 1.08 -4.15
CA ALA A 30 1.29 1.74 -4.90
C ALA A 30 0.78 2.34 -6.22
N ILE A 31 -0.06 1.61 -6.96
CA ILE A 31 -0.65 2.09 -8.23
C ILE A 31 -1.56 3.31 -7.99
N VAL A 32 -2.42 3.25 -6.97
CA VAL A 32 -3.31 4.37 -6.63
C VAL A 32 -2.50 5.60 -6.22
N MET A 33 -1.51 5.42 -5.34
CA MET A 33 -0.65 6.52 -4.88
C MET A 33 0.19 7.11 -6.01
N LEU A 34 0.68 6.32 -6.96
CA LEU A 34 1.36 6.83 -8.16
C LEU A 34 0.42 7.67 -9.04
N GLY A 35 -0.83 7.21 -9.22
CA GLY A 35 -1.86 7.98 -9.91
C GLY A 35 -2.14 9.32 -9.22
N ALA A 36 -2.34 9.30 -7.90
CA ALA A 36 -2.56 10.50 -7.09
C ALA A 36 -1.36 11.46 -7.13
N ALA A 37 -0.13 10.92 -7.05
CA ALA A 37 1.11 11.68 -7.13
C ALA A 37 1.15 12.51 -8.41
N VAL A 38 0.92 11.90 -9.57
CA VAL A 38 1.01 12.56 -10.88
C VAL A 38 -0.15 13.51 -11.13
N THR A 39 -1.38 13.13 -10.74
CA THR A 39 -2.59 13.84 -11.14
C THR A 39 -3.00 14.97 -10.19
N VAL A 40 -2.77 14.80 -8.88
CA VAL A 40 -3.28 15.72 -7.85
C VAL A 40 -2.15 16.48 -7.17
N HIS A 41 -1.03 15.82 -6.88
CA HIS A 41 0.01 16.37 -6.00
C HIS A 41 1.21 16.98 -6.73
N LEU A 42 1.57 16.47 -7.91
CA LEU A 42 2.68 16.99 -8.71
C LEU A 42 2.53 18.48 -9.06
N PRO A 43 1.33 18.99 -9.39
CA PRO A 43 1.13 20.42 -9.63
C PRO A 43 1.36 21.31 -8.39
N ASN A 44 1.21 20.76 -7.19
CA ASN A 44 1.35 21.50 -5.92
C ASN A 44 2.82 21.61 -5.45
N GLY A 45 3.76 21.03 -6.21
CA GLY A 45 5.18 21.01 -5.89
C GLY A 45 5.56 19.84 -4.98
N PHE A 46 6.71 19.95 -4.32
CA PHE A 46 7.25 18.84 -3.53
C PHE A 46 6.64 18.76 -2.13
N PHE A 47 6.67 19.85 -1.37
CA PHE A 47 6.42 19.84 0.06
C PHE A 47 4.95 19.59 0.44
N LEU A 48 4.74 18.82 1.51
CA LEU A 48 3.40 18.50 2.01
C LEU A 48 2.64 19.72 2.54
N ASP A 49 3.32 20.75 3.02
CA ASP A 49 2.71 22.01 3.51
C ASP A 49 1.79 22.66 2.47
N LYS A 50 2.10 22.48 1.19
CA LYS A 50 1.33 22.98 0.04
C LYS A 50 0.44 21.91 -0.60
N GLY A 51 0.33 20.73 0.00
CA GLY A 51 -0.33 19.58 -0.60
C GLY A 51 0.49 18.95 -1.73
N GLY A 52 1.81 19.07 -1.69
CA GLY A 52 2.75 18.50 -2.66
C GLY A 52 2.90 16.98 -2.59
N VAL A 53 3.82 16.45 -3.40
CA VAL A 53 4.01 15.01 -3.63
C VAL A 53 4.73 14.26 -2.51
N GLU A 54 5.39 14.95 -1.58
CA GLU A 54 6.27 14.37 -0.56
C GLU A 54 5.66 13.18 0.18
N TYR A 55 4.47 13.33 0.75
CA TYR A 55 3.83 12.25 1.51
C TYR A 55 3.34 11.11 0.63
N VAL A 56 2.76 11.42 -0.53
CA VAL A 56 2.32 10.40 -1.47
C VAL A 56 3.50 9.58 -1.97
N PHE A 57 4.66 10.22 -2.19
CA PHE A 57 5.89 9.56 -2.54
C PHE A 57 6.38 8.62 -1.44
N VAL A 58 6.32 9.04 -0.17
CA VAL A 58 6.61 8.16 0.98
C VAL A 58 5.67 6.95 0.99
N LEU A 59 4.37 7.14 0.76
CA LEU A 59 3.42 6.03 0.69
C LEU A 59 3.74 5.03 -0.42
N VAL A 60 4.17 5.51 -1.59
CA VAL A 60 4.63 4.64 -2.69
C VAL A 60 5.87 3.83 -2.26
N LEU A 61 6.84 4.47 -1.61
CA LEU A 61 8.05 3.77 -1.14
C LEU A 61 7.73 2.72 -0.06
N VAL A 62 6.84 3.02 0.87
CA VAL A 62 6.38 2.07 1.90
C VAL A 62 5.65 0.91 1.25
N ALA A 63 4.75 1.17 0.30
CA ALA A 63 4.05 0.14 -0.44
C ALA A 63 5.04 -0.76 -1.21
N LEU A 64 6.04 -0.19 -1.86
CA LEU A 64 7.07 -0.95 -2.57
C LEU A 64 7.91 -1.81 -1.61
N PHE A 65 8.28 -1.26 -0.45
CA PHE A 65 8.97 -2.00 0.60
C PHE A 65 8.16 -3.23 1.05
N LEU A 66 6.87 -3.07 1.32
CA LEU A 66 5.97 -4.16 1.70
C LEU A 66 5.74 -5.17 0.56
N PHE A 67 5.74 -4.71 -0.69
CA PHE A 67 5.63 -5.59 -1.85
C PHE A 67 6.85 -6.51 -1.98
N ILE A 68 8.06 -5.96 -1.84
CA ILE A 68 9.33 -6.70 -1.94
C ILE A 68 9.52 -7.63 -0.73
N ASN A 69 9.46 -7.08 0.49
CA ASN A 69 9.76 -7.81 1.71
C ASN A 69 8.61 -8.73 2.16
N GLY A 70 7.37 -8.41 1.75
CA GLY A 70 6.19 -9.12 2.20
C GLY A 70 5.77 -8.74 3.63
N ALA A 71 4.93 -9.60 4.21
CA ALA A 71 4.33 -9.40 5.51
C ALA A 71 5.29 -9.78 6.66
N GLY A 72 5.21 -9.08 7.79
CA GLY A 72 6.03 -9.35 8.98
C GLY A 72 5.65 -10.62 9.74
N THR A 73 6.37 -10.94 10.82
CA THR A 73 6.17 -12.17 11.63
C THR A 73 4.84 -12.22 12.39
N VAL A 74 4.19 -11.07 12.61
CA VAL A 74 2.87 -10.96 13.28
C VAL A 74 1.72 -10.92 12.26
N SER A 75 1.97 -11.30 11.00
CA SER A 75 0.96 -11.23 9.93
C SER A 75 0.15 -12.52 9.79
N ILE A 76 -1.07 -12.40 9.24
CA ILE A 76 -1.87 -13.55 8.82
C ILE A 76 -1.14 -14.35 7.72
N ASP A 77 -0.46 -13.69 6.79
CA ASP A 77 0.36 -14.33 5.75
C ASP A 77 1.44 -15.24 6.36
N TRP A 78 2.09 -14.80 7.44
CA TRP A 78 3.07 -15.59 8.17
C TRP A 78 2.41 -16.77 8.91
N LEU A 79 1.28 -16.55 9.59
CA LEU A 79 0.56 -17.61 10.29
C LEU A 79 0.12 -18.74 9.35
N ILE A 80 -0.37 -18.38 8.14
CA ILE A 80 -0.77 -19.35 7.11
C ILE A 80 0.46 -20.15 6.64
N ARG A 81 1.59 -19.50 6.37
CA ARG A 81 2.84 -20.17 5.98
C ARG A 81 3.36 -21.11 7.06
N ALA A 82 3.40 -20.64 8.31
CA ALA A 82 3.86 -21.41 9.46
C ALA A 82 2.96 -22.65 9.71
N ARG A 83 1.65 -22.52 9.52
CA ARG A 83 0.71 -23.65 9.59
C ARG A 83 0.98 -24.68 8.49
N ASN A 84 1.27 -24.24 7.27
CA ASN A 84 1.50 -25.14 6.14
C ASN A 84 2.82 -25.91 6.24
N GLN A 85 3.82 -25.38 6.94
CA GLN A 85 5.10 -26.06 7.20
C GLN A 85 5.02 -27.12 8.31
N ARG A 86 3.95 -27.13 9.11
CA ARG A 86 3.72 -28.12 10.18
C ARG A 86 2.90 -29.34 9.74
N ARG A 87 2.39 -29.35 8.49
CA ARG A 87 1.70 -30.49 7.88
C ARG A 87 2.64 -31.17 6.89
#